data_AF-A0A9Q1QN38-F1
#
_entry.id   AF-A0A9Q1QN38-F1
#
_cell.length_a   1.000
_cell.length_b   1.000
_cell.length_c   1.000
_cell.angle_alpha   90.00
_cell.angle_beta   90.00
_cell.angle_gamma   90.00
#
_symmetry.space_group_name_H-M   'P 1'
#
loop_
_entity.id
_entity.type
_entity.pdbx_description
1 polymer ?
#
loop_
_entity_poly.entity_id
_entity_poly.type
_entity_poly.pdbx_seq_one_letter_code
_entity_poly.pdbx_strand_id
1 'polypeptide(L)'
;MFVFVLHLPFDTSNLLQLPLMTDARENATLYDTPISKLPDHLLIEIFIRVPITDWAQISCVKKHWANLFRGEYLWQAALVKTYPFADLAKRWPGPIPRGISKRRFTALYISRHMFAPEDEMDEIVGHAYLFLKEQLEIPAVSAPSAILHGTIIDQFIACGKSRDRAYELASQIWLAVIDNLEENEQTFDLLKRLAMETNVFLPYPYTRSNKVQWRVFEKLFTDYRDCLNRFDYCDLLACAKSGFQPIPSTWLGY
;
A
#
# COMPACT_ATOMS: atom_id res chain seq x y z
N MET A 1 -13.95 16.01 -10.99
CA MET A 1 -12.48 16.00 -10.94
C MET A 1 -12.08 15.19 -9.72
N PHE A 2 -11.68 13.94 -9.94
CA PHE A 2 -11.62 12.87 -8.96
C PHE A 2 -10.69 13.18 -7.77
N VAL A 3 -11.19 12.88 -6.58
CA VAL A 3 -10.56 13.14 -5.28
C VAL A 3 -9.67 11.96 -4.93
N PHE A 4 -8.38 12.03 -5.27
CA PHE A 4 -7.35 11.16 -4.68
C PHE A 4 -7.00 11.68 -3.28
N VAL A 5 -7.90 11.45 -2.32
CA VAL A 5 -7.63 11.64 -0.89
C VAL A 5 -7.40 10.23 -0.33
N LEU A 6 -6.14 9.94 -0.02
CA LEU A 6 -5.71 8.92 0.94
C LEU A 6 -6.41 7.56 0.82
N HIS A 7 -5.99 6.71 -0.12
CA HIS A 7 -5.98 5.26 0.17
C HIS A 7 -4.66 4.94 0.89
N LEU A 8 -4.52 5.48 2.11
CA LEU A 8 -3.71 4.79 3.12
C LEU A 8 -4.43 3.45 3.36
N PRO A 9 -3.72 2.32 3.57
CA PRO A 9 -4.34 1.03 3.79
C PRO A 9 -5.03 1.05 5.16
N PHE A 10 -6.25 1.58 5.20
CA PHE A 10 -7.14 1.53 6.34
C PHE A 10 -8.25 0.56 5.99
N ASP A 11 -8.25 -0.55 6.72
CA ASP A 11 -9.30 -1.54 6.73
C ASP A 11 -10.64 -0.87 7.10
N THR A 12 -11.59 -0.87 6.16
CA THR A 12 -12.91 -0.24 6.28
C THR A 12 -13.96 -1.16 6.90
N SER A 13 -13.57 -2.31 7.46
CA SER A 13 -14.48 -3.37 7.91
C SER A 13 -15.32 -3.07 9.15
N ASN A 14 -15.52 -1.80 9.56
CA ASN A 14 -16.42 -1.41 10.65
C ASN A 14 -17.26 -0.16 10.38
N LEU A 15 -17.91 -0.07 9.22
CA LEU A 15 -18.95 0.94 8.98
C LEU A 15 -20.23 0.29 8.45
N LEU A 16 -21.03 -0.28 9.37
CA LEU A 16 -22.44 -0.53 9.12
C LEU A 16 -23.31 0.49 9.89
N GLN A 17 -24.20 1.09 9.11
CA GLN A 17 -25.47 1.73 9.43
C GLN A 17 -25.48 3.19 9.93
N LEU A 18 -25.99 4.07 9.08
CA LEU A 18 -26.99 5.08 9.45
C LEU A 18 -27.94 5.35 8.26
N PRO A 19 -29.24 5.57 8.50
CA PRO A 19 -30.28 5.52 7.47
C PRO A 19 -30.48 6.86 6.72
N LEU A 20 -31.04 6.73 5.53
CA LEU A 20 -31.48 7.78 4.61
C LEU A 20 -32.73 8.54 5.12
N MET A 21 -32.96 9.73 4.53
CA MET A 21 -34.11 10.66 4.61
C MET A 21 -33.84 11.90 5.50
N THR A 22 -34.15 13.14 5.12
CA THR A 22 -34.97 13.70 4.03
C THR A 22 -34.62 15.18 3.82
N ASP A 23 -34.95 15.67 2.63
CA ASP A 23 -34.83 17.03 2.09
C ASP A 23 -35.44 18.13 2.98
N ALA A 24 -34.67 19.21 3.23
CA ALA A 24 -35.17 20.49 3.71
C ALA A 24 -34.25 21.63 3.24
N ARG A 25 -34.73 22.33 2.23
CA ARG A 25 -34.12 23.46 1.55
C ARG A 25 -34.32 24.74 2.38
N GLU A 26 -33.35 25.10 3.23
CA GLU A 26 -33.34 26.40 3.91
C GLU A 26 -31.95 27.07 3.92
N ASN A 27 -31.86 28.19 3.20
CA ASN A 27 -31.00 29.35 3.45
C ASN A 27 -29.48 29.16 3.52
N ALA A 28 -28.89 29.01 2.34
CA ALA A 28 -27.46 29.15 2.10
C ALA A 28 -26.99 30.61 2.18
N THR A 29 -26.83 31.16 3.39
CA THR A 29 -25.89 32.26 3.65
C THR A 29 -25.21 32.09 5.01
N LEU A 30 -23.90 31.80 4.94
CA LEU A 30 -22.88 32.38 5.82
C LEU A 30 -22.80 31.89 7.29
N TYR A 31 -22.49 30.60 7.49
CA TYR A 31 -21.73 30.19 8.66
C TYR A 31 -20.27 29.92 8.24
N ASP A 32 -19.49 30.98 8.06
CA ASP A 32 -18.04 30.84 8.19
C ASP A 32 -17.77 30.46 9.64
N THR A 33 -17.58 29.17 9.88
CA THR A 33 -17.15 28.67 11.19
C THR A 33 -15.87 29.41 11.59
N PRO A 34 -15.71 29.77 12.87
CA PRO A 34 -14.56 30.56 13.33
C PRO A 34 -13.22 29.93 12.95
N ILE A 35 -13.19 28.59 12.86
CA ILE A 35 -12.02 27.83 12.41
C ILE A 35 -11.62 28.17 10.95
N SER A 36 -12.56 28.46 10.05
CA SER A 36 -12.24 28.76 8.65
C SER A 36 -11.66 30.15 8.41
N LYS A 37 -11.57 30.97 9.47
CA LYS A 37 -10.92 32.29 9.46
C LYS A 37 -9.47 32.24 9.97
N LEU A 38 -9.02 31.08 10.46
CA LEU A 38 -7.65 30.91 10.93
C LEU A 38 -6.66 30.92 9.75
N PRO A 39 -5.46 31.49 9.93
CA PRO A 39 -4.36 31.33 9.00
C PRO A 39 -3.95 29.86 8.77
N ASP A 40 -3.46 29.55 7.57
CA ASP A 40 -3.07 28.19 7.14
C ASP A 40 -2.13 27.48 8.12
N HIS A 41 -1.14 28.19 8.68
CA HIS A 41 -0.18 27.60 9.61
C HIS A 41 -0.85 27.12 10.93
N LEU A 42 -1.88 27.83 11.41
CA LEU A 42 -2.64 27.42 12.58
C LEU A 42 -3.58 26.25 12.25
N LEU A 43 -4.21 26.28 11.07
CA LEU A 43 -5.02 25.16 10.58
C LEU A 43 -4.20 23.88 10.47
N ILE A 44 -3.01 23.96 9.88
CA ILE A 44 -2.09 22.83 9.76
C ILE A 44 -1.69 22.31 11.13
N GLU A 45 -1.29 23.19 12.06
CA GLU A 45 -0.92 22.77 13.40
C GLU A 45 -2.07 22.05 14.12
N ILE A 46 -3.31 22.52 13.95
CA ILE A 46 -4.50 21.84 14.47
C ILE A 46 -4.67 20.47 13.81
N PHE A 47 -4.66 20.39 12.48
CA PHE A 47 -4.90 19.15 11.73
C PHE A 47 -3.87 18.07 12.06
N ILE A 48 -2.58 18.41 12.17
CA ILE A 48 -1.55 17.43 12.52
C ILE A 48 -1.61 16.96 13.99
N ARG A 49 -2.50 17.51 14.83
CA ARG A 49 -2.79 16.98 16.17
C ARG A 49 -3.93 15.98 16.19
N VAL A 50 -4.75 15.94 15.15
CA VAL A 50 -5.86 14.99 15.02
C VAL A 50 -5.31 13.63 14.56
N PRO A 51 -5.91 12.49 15.00
CA PRO A 51 -5.53 11.17 14.48
C PRO A 51 -5.55 11.10 12.95
N ILE A 52 -4.58 10.39 12.38
CA ILE A 52 -4.39 10.26 10.91
C ILE A 52 -5.63 9.64 10.24
N THR A 53 -6.36 8.78 10.95
CA THR A 53 -7.61 8.15 10.49
C THR A 53 -8.66 9.18 10.06
N ASP A 54 -8.65 10.37 10.66
CA ASP A 54 -9.67 11.39 10.43
C ASP A 54 -9.26 12.37 9.32
N TRP A 55 -8.00 12.32 8.86
CA TRP A 55 -7.45 13.30 7.92
C TRP A 55 -8.16 13.28 6.57
N ALA A 56 -8.57 12.09 6.12
CA ALA A 56 -9.35 11.97 4.89
C ALA A 56 -10.67 12.74 5.00
N GLN A 57 -11.40 12.55 6.09
CA GLN A 57 -12.67 13.23 6.35
C GLN A 57 -12.48 14.75 6.49
N ILE A 58 -11.47 15.19 7.26
CA ILE A 58 -11.14 16.61 7.42
C ILE A 58 -10.86 17.25 6.06
N SER A 59 -10.06 16.60 5.22
CA SER A 59 -9.72 17.15 3.90
C SER A 59 -10.94 17.35 3.01
N CYS A 60 -12.03 16.59 3.22
CA CYS A 60 -13.27 16.68 2.47
C CYS A 60 -14.22 17.80 2.95
N VAL A 61 -13.99 18.40 4.12
CA VAL A 61 -14.90 19.41 4.70
C VAL A 61 -14.93 20.71 3.88
N LYS A 62 -13.78 21.19 3.40
CA LYS A 62 -13.69 22.44 2.63
C LYS A 62 -12.60 22.34 1.58
N LYS A 63 -12.83 22.90 0.39
CA LYS A 63 -11.86 22.91 -0.72
C LYS A 63 -10.50 23.50 -0.31
N HIS A 64 -10.51 24.53 0.52
CA HIS A 64 -9.27 25.12 1.04
C HIS A 64 -8.48 24.10 1.89
N TRP A 65 -9.15 23.31 2.73
CA TRP A 65 -8.49 22.29 3.55
C TRP A 65 -7.95 21.15 2.68
N ALA A 66 -8.72 20.70 1.69
CA ALA A 66 -8.24 19.75 0.70
C ALA A 66 -6.93 20.21 0.03
N ASN A 67 -6.80 21.52 -0.26
CA ASN A 67 -5.59 22.09 -0.81
C ASN A 67 -4.41 22.06 0.19
N LEU A 68 -4.65 22.31 1.47
CA LEU A 68 -3.62 22.17 2.52
C LEU A 68 -3.10 20.73 2.59
N PHE A 69 -3.97 19.72 2.55
CA PHE A 69 -3.58 18.30 2.52
C PHE A 69 -2.88 17.86 1.23
N ARG A 70 -2.94 18.66 0.15
CA ARG A 70 -2.16 18.44 -1.08
C ARG A 70 -0.80 19.15 -1.02
N GLY A 71 -0.66 20.15 -0.17
CA GLY A 71 0.55 20.98 -0.06
C GLY A 71 1.65 20.33 0.77
N GLU A 72 2.90 20.61 0.41
CA GLU A 72 4.08 20.04 1.06
C GLU A 72 4.22 20.47 2.53
N TYR A 73 3.82 21.70 2.86
CA TYR A 73 4.02 22.29 4.18
C TYR A 73 3.29 21.51 5.30
N LEU A 74 2.08 21.01 5.04
CA LEU A 74 1.34 20.17 6.00
C LEU A 74 2.09 18.86 6.28
N TRP A 75 2.55 18.18 5.24
CA TRP A 75 3.24 16.90 5.37
C TRP A 75 4.62 17.04 5.99
N GLN A 76 5.35 18.12 5.69
CA GLN A 76 6.63 18.42 6.36
C GLN A 76 6.41 18.69 7.86
N ALA A 77 5.40 19.47 8.22
CA ALA A 77 5.06 19.70 9.63
C ALA A 77 4.66 18.41 10.35
N ALA A 78 3.86 17.56 9.68
CA ALA A 78 3.47 16.24 10.20
C ALA A 78 4.68 15.31 10.41
N LEU A 79 5.64 15.30 9.46
CA LEU A 79 6.88 14.54 9.56
C LEU A 79 7.70 14.94 10.77
N VAL A 80 8.03 16.23 10.89
CA VAL A 80 8.86 16.76 11.98
C VAL A 80 8.23 16.45 13.34
N LYS A 81 6.90 16.55 13.42
CA LYS A 81 6.16 16.27 14.65
C LYS A 81 6.13 14.78 15.01
N THR A 82 5.83 13.92 14.04
CA THR A 82 5.55 12.50 14.29
C THR A 82 6.81 11.64 14.29
N TYR A 83 7.80 12.02 13.48
CA TYR A 83 9.06 11.33 13.28
C TYR A 83 10.22 12.33 13.36
N PRO A 84 10.48 12.93 14.54
CA PRO A 84 11.49 13.99 14.69
C PRO A 84 12.91 13.55 14.31
N PHE A 85 13.19 12.24 14.37
CA PHE A 85 14.48 11.66 14.00
C PHE A 85 14.56 11.20 12.54
N ALA A 86 13.48 11.31 11.74
CA ALA A 86 13.49 10.91 10.34
C ALA A 86 14.47 11.73 9.49
N ASP A 87 14.81 12.94 9.91
CA ASP A 87 15.80 13.78 9.22
C ASP A 87 17.25 13.38 9.55
N LEU A 88 17.47 12.59 10.60
CA LEU A 88 18.77 11.96 10.88
C LEU A 88 19.01 10.72 9.99
N ALA A 89 17.95 10.14 9.42
CA ALA A 89 18.09 9.02 8.50
C ALA A 89 18.85 9.48 7.25
N LYS A 90 20.02 8.88 7.03
CA LYS A 90 20.86 9.14 5.87
C LYS A 90 20.07 8.85 4.59
N ARG A 91 20.23 9.71 3.59
CA ARG A 91 19.76 9.41 2.24
C ARG A 91 20.36 8.07 1.81
N TRP A 92 19.51 7.11 1.45
CA TRP A 92 19.98 5.80 0.99
C TRP A 92 20.33 5.82 -0.51
N PRO A 93 21.31 5.00 -0.93
CA PRO A 93 21.58 4.76 -2.35
C PRO A 93 20.54 3.83 -2.95
N GLY A 94 20.52 3.66 -4.27
CA GLY A 94 19.70 2.65 -4.96
C GLY A 94 18.53 3.21 -5.78
N PRO A 95 17.76 2.31 -6.42
CA PRO A 95 16.75 2.68 -7.41
C PRO A 95 15.44 3.27 -6.83
N ILE A 96 15.12 3.03 -5.56
CA ILE A 96 13.87 3.47 -4.94
C ILE A 96 14.07 4.82 -4.24
N PRO A 97 13.49 5.92 -4.78
CA PRO A 97 13.69 7.25 -4.24
C PRO A 97 12.84 7.49 -2.99
N ARG A 98 13.37 8.34 -2.10
CA ARG A 98 12.71 8.82 -0.88
C ARG A 98 11.48 9.70 -1.15
N GLY A 99 11.43 10.40 -2.28
CA GLY A 99 10.34 11.32 -2.61
C GLY A 99 10.20 12.52 -1.65
N ILE A 100 9.07 13.22 -1.74
CA ILE A 100 8.73 14.40 -0.94
C ILE A 100 8.03 14.03 0.38
N SER A 101 7.70 15.03 1.20
CA SER A 101 7.24 14.83 2.58
C SER A 101 6.05 13.90 2.71
N LYS A 102 5.06 14.01 1.82
CA LYS A 102 3.91 13.11 1.84
C LYS A 102 4.32 11.64 1.67
N ARG A 103 5.18 11.34 0.70
CA ARG A 103 5.65 9.97 0.46
C ARG A 103 6.45 9.44 1.65
N ARG A 104 7.36 10.25 2.18
CA ARG A 104 8.15 9.93 3.38
C ARG A 104 7.27 9.64 4.58
N PHE A 105 6.27 10.49 4.83
CA PHE A 105 5.34 10.33 5.95
C PHE A 105 4.59 9.01 5.84
N THR A 106 4.04 8.73 4.65
CA THR A 106 3.35 7.47 4.39
C THR A 106 4.28 6.26 4.54
N ALA A 107 5.52 6.32 4.04
CA ALA A 107 6.48 5.24 4.17
C ALA A 107 6.84 4.97 5.63
N LEU A 108 7.10 6.00 6.44
CA LEU A 108 7.37 5.85 7.87
C LEU A 108 6.15 5.29 8.62
N TYR A 109 4.96 5.76 8.26
CA TYR A 109 3.71 5.23 8.82
C TYR A 109 3.57 3.73 8.54
N ILE A 110 3.74 3.31 7.29
CA ILE A 110 3.68 1.89 6.88
C ILE A 110 4.76 1.08 7.59
N SER A 111 6.00 1.56 7.62
CA SER A 111 7.13 0.86 8.27
C SER A 111 6.82 0.59 9.74
N ARG A 112 6.27 1.60 10.44
CA ARG A 112 5.93 1.50 11.86
C ARG A 112 4.74 0.57 12.13
N HIS A 113 3.70 0.60 11.30
CA HIS A 113 2.44 -0.08 11.63
C HIS A 113 2.34 -1.48 11.02
N MET A 114 3.12 -1.77 9.97
CA MET A 114 3.05 -3.06 9.26
C MET A 114 4.30 -3.93 9.45
N PHE A 115 5.46 -3.35 9.76
CA PHE A 115 6.75 -4.09 9.71
C PHE A 115 7.59 -4.02 10.99
N ALA A 116 7.33 -3.11 11.92
CA ALA A 116 8.17 -2.92 13.12
C ALA A 116 7.36 -2.95 14.43
N PRO A 117 7.57 -3.95 15.30
CA PRO A 117 7.11 -3.88 16.70
C PRO A 117 8.09 -3.15 17.64
N GLU A 118 9.40 -3.07 17.32
CA GLU A 118 10.43 -2.56 18.25
C GLU A 118 11.55 -1.75 17.56
N ASP A 119 11.66 -0.49 18.01
CA ASP A 119 12.73 0.53 18.02
C ASP A 119 13.74 0.75 16.87
N GLU A 120 13.74 -0.02 15.77
CA GLU A 120 14.54 0.30 14.58
C GLU A 120 13.66 0.41 13.33
N MET A 121 13.02 1.57 13.17
CA MET A 121 12.17 1.87 12.02
C MET A 121 13.02 2.16 10.78
N ASP A 122 13.05 1.20 9.86
CA ASP A 122 13.76 1.35 8.59
C ASP A 122 12.84 1.97 7.51
N GLU A 123 12.96 3.29 7.30
CA GLU A 123 12.15 4.07 6.34
C GLU A 123 12.12 3.43 4.94
N ILE A 124 13.22 2.75 4.52
CA ILE A 124 13.28 2.12 3.20
C ILE A 124 12.29 0.97 3.04
N VAL A 125 11.88 0.30 4.13
CA VAL A 125 10.90 -0.80 4.07
C VAL A 125 9.55 -0.26 3.60
N GLY A 126 9.10 0.86 4.17
CA GLY A 126 7.87 1.52 3.74
C GLY A 126 7.94 2.08 2.32
N HIS A 127 9.10 2.58 1.91
CA HIS A 127 9.27 3.02 0.51
C HIS A 127 9.26 1.88 -0.48
N ALA A 128 9.84 0.73 -0.13
CA ALA A 128 9.80 -0.47 -0.95
C ALA A 128 8.38 -1.04 -1.06
N TYR A 129 7.59 -1.01 0.02
CA TYR A 129 6.17 -1.31 -0.01
C TYR A 129 5.41 -0.39 -0.98
N LEU A 130 5.56 0.93 -0.83
CA LEU A 130 4.87 1.90 -1.68
C LEU A 130 5.26 1.73 -3.14
N PHE A 131 6.56 1.56 -3.41
CA PHE A 131 7.06 1.29 -4.76
C PHE A 131 6.39 0.05 -5.36
N LEU A 132 6.39 -1.07 -4.63
CA LEU A 132 5.80 -2.31 -5.16
C LEU A 132 4.30 -2.15 -5.40
N LYS A 133 3.57 -1.60 -4.44
CA LYS A 133 2.12 -1.36 -4.56
C LYS A 133 1.81 -0.49 -5.78
N GLU A 134 2.49 0.64 -5.92
CA GLU A 134 2.35 1.54 -7.08
C GLU A 134 2.65 0.84 -8.41
N GLN A 135 3.70 0.02 -8.48
CA GLN A 135 4.05 -0.69 -9.71
C GLN A 135 3.03 -1.77 -10.10
N LEU A 136 2.41 -2.41 -9.12
CA LEU A 136 1.39 -3.44 -9.35
C LEU A 136 0.02 -2.84 -9.73
N GLU A 137 -0.29 -1.65 -9.22
CA GLU A 137 -1.55 -0.94 -9.52
C GLU A 137 -1.53 -0.18 -10.85
N ILE A 138 -0.38 -0.06 -11.53
CA ILE A 138 -0.31 0.56 -12.86
C ILE A 138 -0.97 -0.37 -13.90
N PRO A 139 -2.08 0.05 -14.55
CA PRO A 139 -2.84 -0.83 -15.45
C PRO A 139 -2.11 -1.14 -16.78
N ALA A 140 -1.15 -0.30 -17.18
CA ALA A 140 -0.41 -0.46 -18.43
C ALA A 140 0.89 -1.26 -18.20
N VAL A 141 0.94 -2.49 -18.72
CA VAL A 141 2.11 -3.40 -18.77
C VAL A 141 3.05 -3.21 -17.57
N SER A 142 2.54 -3.53 -16.37
CA SER A 142 3.37 -3.58 -15.16
C SER A 142 4.63 -4.41 -15.44
N ALA A 143 5.77 -3.94 -14.94
CA ALA A 143 7.04 -4.63 -15.14
C ALA A 143 6.93 -6.08 -14.63
N PRO A 144 7.60 -7.06 -15.29
CA PRO A 144 7.61 -8.43 -14.82
C PRO A 144 7.94 -8.51 -13.32
N SER A 145 7.24 -9.38 -12.58
CA SER A 145 7.40 -9.44 -11.11
C SER A 145 8.83 -9.75 -10.68
N ALA A 146 9.57 -10.47 -11.52
CA ALA A 146 11.01 -10.71 -11.39
C ALA A 146 11.84 -9.42 -11.30
N ILE A 147 11.55 -8.44 -12.16
CA ILE A 147 12.25 -7.14 -12.19
C ILE A 147 11.90 -6.33 -10.94
N LEU A 148 10.62 -6.31 -10.56
CA LEU A 148 10.15 -5.63 -9.35
C LEU A 148 10.81 -6.23 -8.10
N HIS A 149 10.82 -7.56 -7.99
CA HIS A 149 11.47 -8.26 -6.89
C HIS A 149 12.98 -7.98 -6.85
N GLY A 150 13.66 -8.08 -7.99
CA GLY A 150 15.10 -7.77 -8.07
C GLY A 150 15.43 -6.33 -7.69
N THR A 151 14.59 -5.37 -8.08
CA THR A 151 14.75 -3.95 -7.71
C THR A 151 14.69 -3.75 -6.19
N ILE A 152 13.76 -4.44 -5.51
CA ILE A 152 13.62 -4.38 -4.05
C ILE A 152 14.84 -5.03 -3.36
N ILE A 153 15.29 -6.17 -3.88
CA ILE A 153 16.50 -6.86 -3.39
C ILE A 153 17.73 -5.95 -3.52
N ASP A 154 17.97 -5.40 -4.71
CA ASP A 154 19.10 -4.51 -4.97
C ASP A 154 19.04 -3.26 -4.10
N GLN A 155 17.84 -2.73 -3.87
CA GLN A 155 17.64 -1.60 -2.96
C GLN A 155 18.08 -1.92 -1.53
N PHE A 156 17.69 -3.06 -0.97
CA PHE A 156 18.09 -3.43 0.39
C PHE A 156 19.58 -3.73 0.51
N ILE A 157 20.17 -4.39 -0.49
CA ILE A 157 21.61 -4.64 -0.53
C ILE A 157 22.38 -3.31 -0.62
N ALA A 158 21.92 -2.37 -1.44
CA ALA A 158 22.52 -1.03 -1.53
C ALA A 158 22.43 -0.26 -0.20
N CYS A 159 21.36 -0.47 0.59
CA CYS A 159 21.23 0.04 1.96
C CYS A 159 22.08 -0.70 3.00
N GLY A 160 22.93 -1.66 2.59
CA GLY A 160 23.83 -2.40 3.47
C GLY A 160 23.22 -3.62 4.17
N LYS A 161 22.02 -4.07 3.77
CA LYS A 161 21.44 -5.32 4.28
C LYS A 161 22.16 -6.52 3.66
N SER A 162 22.26 -7.61 4.43
CA SER A 162 22.73 -8.90 3.88
C SER A 162 21.76 -9.42 2.82
N ARG A 163 22.22 -10.34 1.96
CA ARG A 163 21.38 -11.01 0.95
C ARG A 163 20.18 -11.70 1.62
N ASP A 164 20.40 -12.33 2.76
CA ASP A 164 19.36 -13.04 3.50
C ASP A 164 18.32 -12.08 4.07
N ARG A 165 18.78 -10.97 4.66
CA ARG A 165 17.87 -9.96 5.20
C ARG A 165 17.09 -9.25 4.09
N ALA A 166 17.73 -8.97 2.96
CA ALA A 166 17.07 -8.39 1.79
C ALA A 166 15.97 -9.32 1.26
N TYR A 167 16.25 -10.62 1.18
CA TYR A 167 15.28 -11.65 0.78
C TYR A 167 14.06 -11.74 1.70
N GLU A 168 14.31 -11.75 3.02
CA GLU A 168 13.26 -11.77 4.04
C GLU A 168 12.37 -10.54 3.96
N LEU A 169 12.97 -9.35 3.96
CA LEU A 169 12.25 -8.07 3.87
C LEU A 169 11.45 -7.97 2.57
N ALA A 170 12.05 -8.34 1.44
CA ALA A 170 11.35 -8.37 0.15
C ALA A 170 10.15 -9.31 0.20
N SER A 171 10.29 -10.51 0.80
CA SER A 171 9.18 -11.46 0.96
C SER A 171 8.06 -10.88 1.83
N GLN A 172 8.39 -10.23 2.95
CA GLN A 172 7.42 -9.58 3.82
C GLN A 172 6.67 -8.46 3.11
N ILE A 173 7.40 -7.63 2.34
CA ILE A 173 6.80 -6.55 1.54
C ILE A 173 5.85 -7.11 0.49
N TRP A 174 6.24 -8.15 -0.24
CA TRP A 174 5.36 -8.78 -1.23
C TRP A 174 4.07 -9.30 -0.61
N LEU A 175 4.15 -10.01 0.52
CA LEU A 175 2.99 -10.51 1.25
C LEU A 175 2.08 -9.34 1.68
N ALA A 176 2.66 -8.34 2.34
CA ALA A 176 1.93 -7.17 2.81
C ALA A 176 1.26 -6.40 1.66
N VAL A 177 1.90 -6.27 0.50
CA VAL A 177 1.28 -5.62 -0.66
C VAL A 177 0.14 -6.45 -1.21
N ILE A 178 0.33 -7.76 -1.44
CA ILE A 178 -0.72 -8.65 -1.96
C ILE A 178 -1.97 -8.66 -1.05
N ASP A 179 -1.76 -8.64 0.27
CA ASP A 179 -2.83 -8.60 1.25
C ASP A 179 -3.63 -7.28 1.24
N ASN A 180 -3.01 -6.20 0.79
CA ASN A 180 -3.58 -4.84 0.82
C ASN A 180 -3.86 -4.26 -0.58
N LEU A 181 -3.90 -5.11 -1.62
CA LEU A 181 -4.44 -4.74 -2.93
C LEU A 181 -5.96 -4.63 -2.85
N GLU A 182 -6.53 -3.65 -3.56
CA GLU A 182 -7.97 -3.45 -3.62
C GLU A 182 -8.69 -4.66 -4.24
N GLU A 183 -9.85 -5.02 -3.70
CA GLU A 183 -10.65 -6.13 -4.23
C GLU A 183 -11.44 -5.71 -5.47
N ASN A 184 -10.80 -5.75 -6.63
CA ASN A 184 -11.42 -5.41 -7.90
C ASN A 184 -10.93 -6.33 -9.04
N GLU A 185 -11.51 -6.16 -10.24
CA GLU A 185 -11.19 -6.95 -11.43
C GLU A 185 -9.72 -6.76 -11.87
N GLN A 186 -9.14 -5.57 -11.68
CA GLN A 186 -7.74 -5.32 -12.02
C GLN A 186 -6.79 -6.14 -11.14
N THR A 187 -7.08 -6.24 -9.85
CA THR A 187 -6.34 -7.09 -8.91
C THR A 187 -6.47 -8.57 -9.26
N PHE A 188 -7.65 -9.02 -9.68
CA PHE A 188 -7.83 -10.40 -10.16
C PHE A 188 -6.92 -10.70 -11.35
N ASP A 189 -6.93 -9.85 -12.38
CA ASP A 189 -6.08 -10.02 -13.57
C ASP A 189 -4.58 -9.95 -13.24
N LEU A 190 -4.21 -9.08 -12.31
CA LEU A 190 -2.85 -8.99 -11.79
C LEU A 190 -2.43 -10.30 -11.12
N LEU A 191 -3.24 -10.83 -10.18
CA LEU A 191 -2.92 -12.06 -9.46
C LEU A 191 -2.82 -13.26 -10.40
N LYS A 192 -3.72 -13.36 -11.40
CA LYS A 192 -3.62 -14.38 -12.46
C LYS A 192 -2.29 -14.30 -13.19
N ARG A 193 -1.88 -13.10 -13.59
CA ARG A 193 -0.60 -12.88 -14.26
C ARG A 193 0.57 -13.29 -13.36
N LEU A 194 0.57 -12.87 -12.10
CA LEU A 194 1.62 -13.21 -11.13
C LEU A 194 1.76 -14.72 -10.87
N ALA A 195 0.64 -15.46 -10.91
CA ALA A 195 0.58 -16.90 -10.76
C ALA A 195 1.08 -17.66 -12.00
N MET A 196 0.78 -17.15 -13.19
CA MET A 196 1.19 -17.73 -14.47
C MET A 196 2.59 -17.30 -14.92
N GLU A 197 3.14 -16.24 -14.34
CA GLU A 197 4.53 -15.85 -14.56
C GLU A 197 5.44 -17.01 -14.16
N THR A 198 6.07 -17.62 -15.17
CA THR A 198 6.99 -18.72 -14.96
C THR A 198 8.11 -18.28 -14.04
N ASN A 199 8.45 -19.14 -13.08
CA ASN A 199 9.66 -18.99 -12.29
C ASN A 199 10.86 -19.13 -13.24
N VAL A 200 11.26 -18.03 -13.87
CA VAL A 200 12.60 -17.90 -14.42
C VAL A 200 13.53 -18.28 -13.27
N PHE A 201 14.40 -19.27 -13.48
CA PHE A 201 15.37 -19.73 -12.49
C PHE A 201 16.37 -18.61 -12.20
N LEU A 202 15.95 -17.67 -11.37
CA LEU A 202 16.80 -16.60 -10.85
C LEU A 202 17.58 -17.17 -9.67
N PRO A 203 18.86 -16.82 -9.53
CA PRO A 203 19.65 -17.24 -8.38
C PRO A 203 19.12 -16.57 -7.11
N TYR A 204 19.27 -17.23 -5.97
CA TYR A 204 19.06 -16.59 -4.67
C TYR A 204 19.88 -15.29 -4.56
N PRO A 205 19.37 -14.17 -4.03
CA PRO A 205 18.05 -13.95 -3.43
C PRO A 205 17.00 -13.39 -4.41
N TYR A 206 17.21 -13.48 -5.72
CA TYR A 206 16.32 -12.90 -6.74
C TYR A 206 15.11 -13.77 -7.09
N THR A 207 15.06 -15.02 -6.60
CA THR A 207 13.88 -15.87 -6.71
C THR A 207 12.80 -15.40 -5.72
N ARG A 208 11.55 -15.22 -6.16
CA ARG A 208 10.45 -14.94 -5.21
C ARG A 208 10.27 -16.12 -4.24
N SER A 209 9.92 -15.84 -2.98
CA SER A 209 9.70 -16.90 -2.00
C SER A 209 8.43 -17.69 -2.25
N ASN A 210 8.48 -18.98 -1.89
CA ASN A 210 7.33 -19.88 -1.96
C ASN A 210 6.12 -19.35 -1.17
N LYS A 211 6.35 -18.60 -0.08
CA LYS A 211 5.28 -17.95 0.71
C LYS A 211 4.52 -16.92 -0.11
N VAL A 212 5.22 -16.09 -0.88
CA VAL A 212 4.60 -15.08 -1.76
C VAL A 212 3.79 -15.75 -2.85
N GLN A 213 4.36 -16.77 -3.52
CA GLN A 213 3.66 -17.51 -4.57
C GLN A 213 2.42 -18.24 -4.04
N TRP A 214 2.55 -18.88 -2.88
CA TRP A 214 1.43 -19.51 -2.19
C TRP A 214 0.31 -18.51 -1.93
N ARG A 215 0.64 -17.32 -1.41
CA ARG A 215 -0.35 -16.30 -1.08
C ARG A 215 -1.12 -15.79 -2.31
N VAL A 216 -0.46 -15.69 -3.46
CA VAL A 216 -1.13 -15.37 -4.74
C VAL A 216 -2.17 -16.43 -5.09
N PHE A 217 -1.79 -17.72 -5.06
CA PHE A 217 -2.74 -18.81 -5.34
C PHE A 217 -3.87 -18.86 -4.31
N GLU A 218 -3.56 -18.64 -3.04
CA GLU A 218 -4.56 -18.61 -1.98
C GLU A 218 -5.62 -17.56 -2.28
N LYS A 219 -5.25 -16.28 -2.51
CA LYS A 219 -6.22 -15.23 -2.86
C LYS A 219 -7.03 -15.56 -4.12
N LEU A 220 -6.40 -16.16 -5.15
CA LEU A 220 -7.13 -16.56 -6.37
C LEU A 220 -8.18 -17.63 -6.11
N PHE A 221 -7.86 -18.65 -5.30
CA PHE A 221 -8.76 -19.78 -5.04
C PHE A 221 -9.72 -19.58 -3.86
N THR A 222 -9.49 -18.58 -3.01
CA THR A 222 -10.41 -18.22 -1.92
C THR A 222 -11.22 -16.99 -2.27
N ASP A 223 -10.57 -15.85 -2.50
CA ASP A 223 -11.22 -14.54 -2.56
C ASP A 223 -11.83 -14.29 -3.94
N TYR A 224 -11.18 -14.77 -4.99
CA TYR A 224 -11.59 -14.59 -6.40
C TYR A 224 -12.12 -15.85 -7.07
N ARG A 225 -12.50 -16.87 -6.28
CA ARG A 225 -12.95 -18.16 -6.82
C ARG A 225 -14.06 -18.01 -7.85
N ASP A 226 -15.05 -17.19 -7.53
CA ASP A 226 -16.25 -17.01 -8.35
C ASP A 226 -15.96 -16.26 -9.66
N CYS A 227 -14.79 -15.62 -9.77
CA CYS A 227 -14.33 -14.95 -10.99
C CYS A 227 -13.62 -15.91 -11.96
N LEU A 228 -13.22 -17.10 -11.51
CA LEU A 228 -12.53 -18.08 -12.36
C LEU A 228 -13.53 -18.79 -13.26
N ASN A 229 -13.23 -18.85 -14.56
CA ASN A 229 -13.87 -19.83 -15.42
C ASN A 229 -13.16 -21.18 -15.32
N ARG A 230 -13.80 -22.24 -15.85
CA ARG A 230 -13.26 -23.61 -15.78
C ARG A 230 -11.85 -23.74 -16.38
N PHE A 231 -11.54 -23.01 -17.45
CA PHE A 231 -10.23 -23.07 -18.10
C PHE A 231 -9.15 -22.44 -17.23
N ASP A 232 -9.38 -21.20 -16.78
CA ASP A 232 -8.50 -20.48 -15.86
C ASP A 232 -8.23 -21.28 -14.58
N TYR A 233 -9.28 -21.87 -13.99
CA TYR A 233 -9.16 -22.68 -12.79
C TYR A 233 -8.23 -23.89 -13.01
N CYS A 234 -8.38 -24.61 -14.13
CA CYS A 234 -7.56 -25.78 -14.42
C CYS A 234 -6.09 -25.40 -14.62
N ASP A 235 -5.83 -24.33 -15.37
CA ASP A 235 -4.47 -23.85 -15.65
C ASP A 235 -3.76 -23.38 -14.38
N LEU A 236 -4.42 -22.53 -13.59
CA LEU A 236 -3.88 -22.06 -12.31
C LEU A 236 -3.64 -23.21 -11.33
N LEU A 237 -4.54 -24.19 -11.29
CA LEU A 237 -4.39 -25.36 -10.42
C LEU A 237 -3.22 -26.24 -10.89
N ALA A 238 -3.01 -26.39 -12.20
CA ALA A 238 -1.85 -27.10 -12.74
C ALA A 238 -0.54 -26.38 -12.38
N CYS A 239 -0.50 -25.04 -12.51
CA CYS A 239 0.63 -24.24 -12.07
C CYS A 239 0.91 -24.43 -10.57
N ALA A 240 -0.12 -24.34 -9.71
CA ALA A 240 0.01 -24.58 -8.28
C ALA A 240 0.57 -25.99 -7.98
N LYS A 241 0.08 -27.03 -8.68
CA LYS A 241 0.53 -28.43 -8.49
C LYS A 241 2.00 -28.62 -8.84
N SER A 242 2.51 -27.85 -9.79
CA SER A 242 3.91 -27.94 -10.20
C SER A 242 4.88 -27.38 -9.15
N GLY A 243 4.45 -26.38 -8.36
CA GLY A 243 5.27 -25.74 -7.33
C GLY A 243 4.99 -26.20 -5.90
N PHE A 244 3.79 -26.73 -5.63
CA PHE A 244 3.33 -27.04 -4.28
C PHE A 244 2.69 -28.43 -4.20
N GLN A 245 3.17 -29.23 -3.25
CA GLN A 245 2.56 -30.50 -2.86
C GLN A 245 2.69 -30.70 -1.34
N PRO A 246 1.60 -31.06 -0.62
CA PRO A 246 0.23 -31.21 -1.12
C PRO A 246 -0.45 -29.85 -1.38
N ILE A 247 -1.47 -29.86 -2.24
CA ILE A 247 -2.36 -28.70 -2.41
C ILE A 247 -3.46 -28.70 -1.32
N PRO A 248 -3.83 -27.53 -0.78
CA PRO A 248 -4.94 -27.41 0.16
C PRO A 248 -6.26 -27.90 -0.44
N SER A 249 -7.02 -28.70 0.31
CA SER A 249 -8.36 -29.08 -0.09
C SER A 249 -9.28 -27.88 -0.28
N THR A 250 -9.01 -26.77 0.42
CA THR A 250 -9.75 -25.51 0.25
C THR A 250 -9.59 -24.92 -1.15
N TRP A 251 -8.52 -25.23 -1.88
CA TRP A 251 -8.35 -24.77 -3.28
C TRP A 251 -9.08 -25.67 -4.28
N LEU A 252 -9.57 -26.81 -3.83
CA LEU A 252 -10.32 -27.77 -4.63
C LEU A 252 -11.81 -27.51 -4.40
N GLY A 253 -12.58 -27.29 -5.46
CA GLY A 253 -14.03 -27.14 -5.30
C GLY A 253 -14.72 -26.37 -6.41
N TYR A 254 -14.26 -26.57 -7.64
CA TYR A 254 -15.03 -26.21 -8.83
C TYR A 254 -15.97 -27.35 -9.20
#